data_AF-A0A359HHJ5-F1
#
_entry.id   AF-A0A359HHJ5-F1
#
_cell.length_a   1.000
_cell.length_b   1.000
_cell.length_c   1.000
_cell.angle_alpha   90.00
_cell.angle_beta   90.00
_cell.angle_gamma   90.00
#
_symmetry.space_group_name_H-M   'P 1'
#
loop_
_entity.id
_entity.type
_entity.pdbx_description
1 polymer ?
#
loop_
_entity_poly.entity_id
_entity_poly.type
_entity_poly.pdbx_seq_one_letter_code
_entity_poly.pdbx_strand_id
1 'polypeptide(L)'
;MNKASFTVGLVGVCGSGKTTLTNRLKPYGFNVRQIAQEHSFVPDMWQRLANPDVLIFLEASYTITLQRKPFNWSEAEYQEQLRRLRHAREHADIHIITDELSPAEVLAAVLDFLGEKPIENRVGE
;
A
#
# COMPACT_ATOMS: atom_id res chain seq x y z
N MET A 1 10.06 -18.69 3.10
CA MET A 1 10.43 -17.26 3.03
C MET A 1 10.99 -16.85 4.38
N ASN A 2 12.23 -16.34 4.46
CA ASN A 2 12.69 -15.73 5.70
C ASN A 2 12.05 -14.33 5.80
N LYS A 3 10.98 -14.22 6.59
CA LYS A 3 10.16 -12.99 6.64
C LYS A 3 10.92 -11.78 7.21
N ALA A 4 11.97 -12.02 8.00
CA ALA A 4 12.81 -10.96 8.56
C ALA A 4 13.68 -10.27 7.49
N SER A 5 14.05 -10.98 6.42
CA SER A 5 14.80 -10.41 5.29
C SER A 5 13.90 -10.01 4.12
N PHE A 6 12.65 -10.49 4.08
CA PHE A 6 11.69 -10.21 3.01
C PHE A 6 10.98 -8.87 3.21
N THR A 7 11.21 -7.94 2.28
CA THR A 7 10.77 -6.55 2.36
C THR A 7 9.55 -6.30 1.45
N VAL A 8 8.45 -5.91 2.06
CA VAL A 8 7.21 -5.51 1.35
C VAL A 8 7.17 -3.99 1.24
N GLY A 9 7.28 -3.47 0.01
CA GLY A 9 7.14 -2.05 -0.29
C GLY A 9 5.69 -1.67 -0.54
N LEU A 10 5.19 -0.61 0.09
CA LEU A 10 3.84 -0.07 -0.13
C LEU A 10 3.92 1.32 -0.75
N VAL A 11 3.31 1.48 -1.92
CA VAL A 11 3.17 2.76 -2.66
C VAL A 11 1.70 3.02 -3.00
N GLY A 12 1.34 4.26 -3.33
CA GLY A 12 -0.04 4.62 -3.65
C GLY A 12 -0.36 6.08 -3.32
N VAL A 13 -1.55 6.55 -3.69
CA VAL A 13 -2.01 7.93 -3.38
C VAL A 13 -2.18 8.14 -1.86
N CYS A 14 -2.19 9.39 -1.37
CA CYS A 14 -2.58 9.60 0.02
C CYS A 14 -4.05 9.19 0.21
N GLY A 15 -4.35 8.57 1.36
CA GLY A 15 -5.70 8.03 1.62
C GLY A 15 -5.96 6.63 1.06
N SER A 16 -5.01 6.00 0.34
CA SER A 16 -5.17 4.64 -0.16
C SER A 16 -5.06 3.52 0.89
N GLY A 17 -4.72 3.85 2.14
CA GLY A 17 -4.69 2.88 3.24
C GLY A 17 -3.32 2.26 3.56
N LYS A 18 -2.22 2.78 2.99
CA LYS A 18 -0.83 2.29 3.22
C LYS A 18 -0.48 2.11 4.69
N THR A 19 -0.77 3.10 5.54
CA THR A 19 -0.48 3.04 6.99
C THR A 19 -1.31 1.98 7.69
N THR A 20 -2.58 1.84 7.34
CA THR A 20 -3.47 0.80 7.87
C THR A 20 -2.97 -0.59 7.49
N LEU A 21 -2.61 -0.80 6.22
CA LEU A 21 -2.06 -2.08 5.76
C LEU A 21 -0.72 -2.40 6.42
N THR A 22 0.16 -1.40 6.56
CA THR A 22 1.45 -1.56 7.27
C THR A 22 1.25 -2.12 8.68
N ASN A 23 0.33 -1.52 9.44
CA ASN A 23 0.06 -1.96 10.81
C ASN A 23 -0.55 -3.36 10.88
N ARG A 24 -1.30 -3.77 9.86
CA ARG A 24 -1.92 -5.09 9.77
C ARG A 24 -0.97 -6.19 9.28
N LEU A 25 0.05 -5.86 8.48
CA LEU A 25 1.06 -6.81 8.01
C LEU A 25 2.17 -7.06 9.04
N LYS A 26 2.47 -6.08 9.91
CA LYS A 26 3.50 -6.22 10.96
C LYS A 26 3.34 -7.49 11.83
N PRO A 27 2.13 -7.85 12.33
CA PRO A 27 1.91 -9.09 13.09
C PRO A 27 2.27 -10.38 12.34
N TYR A 28 2.31 -10.37 11.00
CA TYR A 28 2.71 -11.53 10.18
C TYR A 28 4.23 -11.70 10.07
N GLY A 29 5.01 -10.79 10.66
CA GLY A 29 6.47 -10.82 10.68
C GLY A 29 7.15 -10.23 9.44
N PHE A 30 6.41 -9.51 8.59
CA PHE A 30 6.95 -8.86 7.40
C PHE A 30 7.73 -7.58 7.72
N ASN A 31 8.86 -7.37 7.05
CA ASN A 31 9.52 -6.08 7.00
C ASN A 31 8.79 -5.15 6.00
N VAL A 32 7.89 -4.31 6.50
CA VAL A 32 7.08 -3.43 5.64
C VAL A 32 7.68 -2.03 5.53
N ARG A 33 7.85 -1.54 4.29
CA ARG A 33 8.33 -0.21 3.97
C ARG A 33 7.21 0.59 3.28
N GLN A 34 6.62 1.54 4.01
CA GLN A 34 5.74 2.54 3.40
C GLN A 34 6.60 3.59 2.69
N ILE A 35 6.36 3.78 1.39
CA ILE A 35 7.14 4.66 0.53
C ILE A 35 6.27 5.82 0.09
N ALA A 36 6.68 7.04 0.41
CA ALA A 36 5.98 8.28 0.08
C ALA A 36 6.23 8.73 -1.38
N GLN A 37 6.12 7.81 -2.34
CA GLN A 37 6.39 8.05 -3.77
C GLN A 37 5.51 9.15 -4.37
N GLU A 38 4.29 9.29 -3.87
CA GLU A 38 3.32 10.32 -4.28
C GLU A 38 3.81 11.75 -3.99
N HIS A 39 4.83 11.90 -3.14
CA HIS A 39 5.44 13.18 -2.78
C HIS A 39 6.82 13.39 -3.42
N SER A 40 7.24 12.53 -4.35
CA SER A 40 8.55 12.61 -4.99
C SER A 40 8.47 12.80 -6.50
N PHE A 41 9.40 13.59 -7.04
CA PHE A 41 9.60 13.73 -8.49
C PHE A 41 10.56 12.69 -9.07
N VAL A 42 11.26 11.91 -8.24
CA VAL A 42 12.16 10.83 -8.67
C VAL A 42 11.30 9.59 -8.97
N PRO A 43 11.15 9.15 -10.23
CA PRO A 43 10.17 8.13 -10.60
C PRO A 43 10.41 6.75 -9.93
N ASP A 44 11.67 6.40 -9.74
CA ASP A 44 12.15 5.13 -9.19
C ASP A 44 12.59 5.27 -7.72
N MET A 45 12.13 6.30 -7.00
CA MET A 45 12.49 6.50 -5.58
C MET A 45 12.14 5.29 -4.73
N TRP A 46 11.02 4.62 -5.00
CA TRP A 46 10.63 3.39 -4.33
C TRP A 46 11.71 2.31 -4.40
N GLN A 47 12.36 2.17 -5.56
CA GLN A 47 13.41 1.19 -5.79
C GLN A 47 14.69 1.63 -5.09
N ARG A 48 15.06 2.91 -5.19
CA ARG A 48 16.31 3.43 -4.60
C ARG A 48 16.32 3.45 -3.08
N LEU A 49 15.18 3.76 -2.44
CA LEU A 49 15.10 3.90 -0.98
C LEU A 49 14.75 2.61 -0.25
N ALA A 50 13.92 1.77 -0.85
CA ALA A 50 13.43 0.55 -0.21
C ALA A 50 13.88 -0.73 -0.90
N ASN A 51 14.08 -0.72 -2.22
CA ASN A 51 14.40 -1.87 -3.07
C ASN A 51 13.67 -3.15 -2.62
N PRO A 52 12.32 -3.14 -2.57
CA PRO A 52 11.57 -4.20 -1.92
C PRO A 52 11.60 -5.49 -2.75
N ASP A 53 11.43 -6.64 -2.08
CA ASP A 53 11.26 -7.94 -2.73
C ASP A 53 9.89 -8.04 -3.43
N VAL A 54 8.88 -7.33 -2.90
CA VAL A 54 7.55 -7.17 -3.49
C VAL A 54 7.09 -5.72 -3.33
N LEU A 55 6.59 -5.13 -4.41
CA LEU A 55 5.99 -3.80 -4.46
C LEU A 55 4.47 -3.91 -4.62
N ILE A 56 3.74 -3.39 -3.62
CA ILE A 56 2.27 -3.34 -3.60
C ILE A 56 1.82 -1.92 -3.87
N PHE A 57 0.96 -1.76 -4.88
CA PHE A 57 0.32 -0.49 -5.20
C PHE A 57 -1.10 -0.43 -4.67
N LEU A 58 -1.39 0.56 -3.82
CA LEU A 58 -2.74 0.84 -3.33
C LEU A 58 -3.30 2.11 -3.98
N GLU A 59 -4.42 1.97 -4.68
CA GLU A 59 -5.15 3.09 -5.27
C GLU A 59 -6.46 3.34 -4.52
N ALA A 60 -6.83 4.62 -4.43
CA ALA A 60 -8.17 5.04 -4.04
C ALA A 60 -8.59 6.15 -4.99
N SER A 61 -9.85 6.19 -5.42
CA SER A 61 -10.35 7.31 -6.22
C SER A 61 -10.34 8.61 -5.43
N TYR A 62 -10.25 9.75 -6.12
CA TYR A 62 -10.24 11.06 -5.48
C TYR A 62 -11.39 11.24 -4.48
N THR A 63 -12.62 10.88 -4.89
CA THR A 63 -13.81 10.96 -4.03
C THR A 63 -13.64 10.14 -2.76
N ILE A 64 -13.14 8.91 -2.85
CA ILE A 64 -12.89 8.07 -1.66
C ILE A 64 -11.77 8.66 -0.78
N THR A 65 -10.72 9.25 -1.36
CA THR A 65 -9.67 9.88 -0.56
C THR A 65 -10.22 11.02 0.32
N LEU A 66 -11.14 11.83 -0.22
CA LEU A 66 -11.80 12.92 0.51
C LEU A 66 -12.76 12.42 1.59
N GLN A 67 -13.45 11.30 1.34
CA GLN A 67 -14.33 10.69 2.35
C GLN A 67 -13.53 10.13 3.53
N ARG A 68 -12.38 9.50 3.26
CA ARG A 68 -11.52 8.90 4.30
C ARG A 68 -10.82 9.95 5.14
N LYS A 69 -10.43 11.06 4.54
CA LYS A 69 -9.78 12.17 5.23
C LYS A 69 -10.14 13.47 4.52
N PRO A 70 -10.54 14.53 5.25
CA PRO A 70 -10.88 15.82 4.66
C PRO A 70 -9.61 16.55 4.23
N PHE A 71 -8.95 16.07 3.19
CA PHE A 71 -7.81 16.74 2.59
C PHE A 71 -8.28 18.05 1.95
N ASN A 72 -7.52 19.12 2.17
CA ASN A 72 -7.76 20.42 1.55
C ASN A 72 -7.04 20.52 0.19
N TRP A 73 -7.26 19.54 -0.68
CA TRP A 73 -6.56 19.42 -1.97
C TRP A 73 -7.53 19.29 -3.15
N SER A 74 -7.07 19.72 -4.30
CA SER A 74 -7.77 19.69 -5.58
C SER A 74 -7.62 18.34 -6.27
N GLU A 75 -8.53 18.05 -7.20
CA GLU A 75 -8.39 16.92 -8.14
C GLU A 75 -7.05 17.00 -8.90
N ALA A 76 -6.56 18.20 -9.25
CA ALA A 76 -5.28 18.35 -9.93
C ALA A 76 -4.09 17.86 -9.08
N GLU A 77 -4.12 18.07 -7.76
CA GLU A 77 -3.11 17.55 -6.84
C GLU A 77 -3.20 16.03 -6.67
N TYR A 78 -4.40 15.45 -6.78
CA TYR A 78 -4.59 14.01 -6.86
C TYR A 78 -4.01 13.43 -8.16
N GLN A 79 -4.30 14.05 -9.31
CA GLN A 79 -3.75 13.65 -10.61
C GLN A 79 -2.21 13.74 -10.64
N GLU A 80 -1.64 14.76 -10.00
CA GLU A 80 -0.19 14.89 -9.88
C GLU A 80 0.44 13.75 -9.06
N GLN A 81 -0.23 13.26 -8.01
CA GLN A 81 0.23 12.06 -7.30
C GLN A 81 0.21 10.84 -8.20
N LEU A 82 -0.87 10.61 -8.95
CA LEU A 82 -0.94 9.51 -9.92
C LEU A 82 0.19 9.60 -10.95
N ARG A 83 0.50 10.81 -11.44
CA ARG A 83 1.61 11.05 -12.37
C ARG A 83 2.96 10.67 -11.76
N ARG A 84 3.22 11.02 -10.50
CA ARG A 84 4.46 10.68 -9.76
C ARG A 84 4.56 9.19 -9.44
N LEU A 85 3.41 8.56 -9.23
CA LEU A 85 3.27 7.15 -8.91
C LEU A 85 3.35 6.24 -10.14
N ARG A 86 3.23 6.77 -11.36
CA ARG A 86 3.17 5.98 -12.62
C ARG A 86 4.25 4.92 -12.71
N HIS A 87 5.51 5.28 -12.47
CA HIS A 87 6.62 4.33 -12.55
C HIS A 87 6.49 3.21 -11.50
N ALA A 88 6.06 3.52 -10.27
CA ALA A 88 5.80 2.49 -9.26
C ALA A 88 4.58 1.61 -9.61
N ARG A 89 3.54 2.18 -10.23
CA ARG A 89 2.36 1.44 -10.71
C ARG A 89 2.72 0.44 -11.81
N GLU A 90 3.57 0.83 -12.74
CA GLU A 90 4.04 -0.01 -13.85
C GLU A 90 4.89 -1.19 -13.40
N HIS A 91 5.55 -1.08 -12.24
CA HIS A 91 6.45 -2.09 -11.68
C HIS A 91 5.90 -2.79 -10.44
N ALA A 92 4.65 -2.52 -10.06
CA ALA A 92 4.04 -3.17 -8.90
C ALA A 92 3.71 -4.62 -9.23
N ASP A 93 4.01 -5.53 -8.29
CA ASP A 93 3.67 -6.94 -8.42
C ASP A 93 2.17 -7.18 -8.23
N ILE A 94 1.52 -6.33 -7.42
CA ILE A 94 0.07 -6.32 -7.25
C ILE A 94 -0.45 -4.89 -7.12
N HIS A 95 -1.59 -4.64 -7.77
CA HIS A 95 -2.33 -3.39 -7.68
C HIS A 95 -3.72 -3.66 -7.08
N ILE A 96 -4.05 -2.99 -5.98
CA ILE A 96 -5.32 -3.10 -5.29
C ILE A 96 -6.04 -1.75 -5.32
N ILE A 97 -7.23 -1.72 -5.93
CA ILE A 97 -8.18 -0.63 -5.82
C ILE A 97 -8.92 -0.79 -4.50
N THR A 98 -8.80 0.20 -3.62
CA THR A 98 -9.27 0.08 -2.23
C THR A 98 -10.65 0.69 -2.00
N ASP A 99 -11.28 1.27 -3.02
CA ASP A 99 -12.50 2.09 -2.91
C ASP A 99 -13.60 1.43 -2.08
N GLU A 100 -13.94 0.18 -2.41
CA GLU A 100 -15.02 -0.59 -1.80
C GLU A 100 -14.51 -1.64 -0.81
N LEU A 101 -13.19 -1.72 -0.62
CA LEU A 101 -12.57 -2.72 0.24
C LEU A 101 -12.41 -2.19 1.66
N SER A 102 -12.85 -2.99 2.63
CA SER A 102 -12.49 -2.80 4.02
C SER A 102 -10.99 -3.05 4.23
N PRO A 103 -10.39 -2.51 5.32
CA PRO A 103 -9.02 -2.82 5.67
C PRO A 103 -8.71 -4.31 5.88
N ALA A 104 -9.73 -5.12 6.21
CA ALA A 104 -9.57 -6.57 6.34
C ALA A 104 -9.50 -7.26 4.97
N GLU A 105 -10.31 -6.84 4.01
CA GLU A 105 -10.29 -7.37 2.64
C GLU A 105 -8.99 -6.98 1.91
N VAL A 106 -8.52 -5.74 2.07
CA VAL A 106 -7.22 -5.33 1.53
C VAL A 106 -6.09 -6.19 2.12
N LEU A 107 -6.12 -6.45 3.44
CA LEU A 107 -5.14 -7.35 4.07
C LEU A 107 -5.24 -8.76 3.50
N ALA A 108 -6.45 -9.32 3.39
CA ALA A 108 -6.67 -10.66 2.88
C ALA A 108 -6.13 -10.82 1.45
N ALA A 109 -6.39 -9.85 0.56
CA ALA A 109 -5.86 -9.86 -0.80
C ALA A 109 -4.33 -9.84 -0.83
N VAL A 110 -3.69 -9.08 0.06
CA VAL A 110 -2.23 -9.04 0.16
C VAL A 110 -1.67 -10.33 0.73
N LEU A 111 -2.30 -10.92 1.75
CA LEU A 111 -1.84 -12.19 2.33
C LEU A 111 -1.98 -13.33 1.33
N ASP A 112 -3.09 -13.38 0.59
CA ASP A 112 -3.31 -14.36 -0.47
C ASP A 112 -2.21 -14.26 -1.54
N PHE A 113 -1.91 -13.04 -2.00
CA PHE A 113 -0.80 -12.80 -2.93
C PHE A 113 0.57 -13.24 -2.37
N LEU A 114 0.82 -13.01 -1.08
CA LEU A 114 2.05 -13.42 -0.41
C LEU A 114 2.08 -14.92 -0.02
N GLY A 115 1.00 -15.66 -0.28
CA GLY A 115 0.88 -17.08 0.09
C GLY A 115 0.76 -17.33 1.60
N GLU A 116 0.26 -16.35 2.36
CA GLU A 116 0.09 -16.41 3.80
C GLU A 116 -1.36 -16.69 4.21
N LYS A 117 -1.51 -17.41 5.32
CA LYS A 117 -2.83 -17.62 5.94
C LYS A 117 -3.14 -16.46 6.89
N PRO A 118 -4.40 -15.99 6.97
CA PRO A 118 -4.83 -15.06 8.00
C PRO A 118 -4.49 -15.59 9.40
N ILE A 119 -4.04 -14.71 10.28
CA ILE A 119 -3.93 -15.04 11.70
C ILE A 119 -5.37 -15.23 12.21
N GLU A 120 -5.75 -16.48 12.46
CA GLU A 120 -6.96 -16.78 13.22
C GLU A 120 -6.73 -16.19 14.62
N ASN A 121 -7.48 -15.13 14.95
CA ASN A 121 -7.59 -14.73 16.34
C ASN A 121 -8.16 -15.95 17.07
N ARG A 122 -7.36 -16.55 17.97
CA ARG A 122 -7.94 -17.34 19.04
C ARG A 122 -8.93 -16.43 19.73
N VAL A 123 -10.21 -16.65 19.47
CA VAL A 123 -11.29 -16.12 20.29
C VAL A 123 -10.99 -16.69 21.67
N GLY A 124 -10.43 -15.85 22.54
CA GLY A 124 -10.15 -16.21 23.91
C GLY A 124 -11.46 -16.50 24.62
N GLU A 125 -11.45 -17.63 25.31
CA GLU A 125 -12.37 -18.02 26.39
C GLU A 125 -12.52 -16.93 27.46
#